data_AF-R6ZX38-F1
#
_entry.id   AF-R6ZX38-F1
#
_cell.length_a   1.000
_cell.length_b   1.000
_cell.length_c   1.000
_cell.angle_alpha   90.00
_cell.angle_beta   90.00
_cell.angle_gamma   90.00
#
_symmetry.space_group_name_H-M   'P 1'
#
loop_
_entity.id
_entity.type
_entity.pdbx_description
1 polymer ?
#
loop_
_entity_poly.entity_id
_entity_poly.type
_entity_poly.pdbx_seq_one_letter_code
_entity_poly.pdbx_strand_id
1 'polypeptide(L)'
;MAQVEDTNVIHRGGMDAALYVREQARKALLDGGAVTDGWQARLSSMNQDFIEKNISPGGCADLLALTVFLLRLQGISPEERF
;
A
#
# COMPACT_ATOMS: atom_id res chain seq x y z
N MET A 1 -3.05 -1.22 -2.50
CA MET A 1 -3.36 -2.25 -1.48
C MET A 1 -4.85 -2.35 -1.17
N ALA A 2 -5.54 -1.29 -0.69
CA ALA A 2 -6.95 -1.40 -0.29
C ALA A 2 -7.96 -1.76 -1.41
N GLN A 3 -7.60 -1.52 -2.68
CA GLN A 3 -8.45 -1.75 -3.86
C GLN A 3 -7.83 -2.69 -4.91
N VAL A 4 -6.58 -3.11 -4.71
CA VAL A 4 -5.84 -3.90 -5.69
C VAL A 4 -5.62 -5.28 -5.10
N GLU A 5 -5.97 -6.31 -5.87
CA GLU A 5 -5.59 -7.68 -5.55
C GLU A 5 -4.13 -7.90 -5.95
N ASP A 6 -3.26 -7.96 -4.95
CA ASP A 6 -1.84 -8.17 -5.15
C ASP A 6 -1.54 -9.66 -5.38
N THR A 7 -1.26 -10.02 -6.64
CA THR A 7 -0.97 -11.40 -7.02
C THR A 7 0.30 -11.94 -6.37
N ASN A 8 1.27 -11.08 -6.00
CA ASN A 8 2.46 -11.52 -5.26
C ASN A 8 2.10 -11.95 -3.84
N VAL A 9 1.15 -11.25 -3.20
CA VAL A 9 0.62 -11.66 -1.88
C VAL A 9 -0.15 -12.97 -2.01
N ILE A 10 -1.03 -13.10 -3.01
CA ILE A 10 -1.81 -14.34 -3.22
C ILE A 10 -0.87 -15.53 -3.47
N HIS A 11 0.15 -15.36 -4.31
CA HIS A 11 1.08 -16.43 -4.65
C HIS A 11 1.90 -16.92 -3.44
N ARG A 12 2.28 -16.02 -2.52
CA ARG A 12 3.16 -16.37 -1.38
C ARG A 12 2.41 -16.69 -0.09
N GLY A 13 1.32 -15.97 0.18
CA GLY A 13 0.56 -16.05 1.42
C GLY A 13 -0.90 -16.51 1.26
N GLY A 14 -1.33 -16.80 0.03
CA GLY A 14 -2.70 -17.25 -0.26
C GLY A 14 -3.74 -16.12 -0.18
N MET A 15 -5.01 -16.51 -0.34
CA MET A 15 -6.13 -15.57 -0.32
C MET A 15 -6.29 -14.90 1.06
N ASP A 16 -6.04 -15.62 2.16
CA ASP A 16 -6.16 -15.06 3.51
C ASP A 16 -5.18 -13.91 3.74
N ALA A 17 -3.93 -14.03 3.28
CA ALA A 17 -2.98 -12.93 3.34
C ALA A 17 -3.42 -11.74 2.49
N ALA A 18 -4.01 -11.97 1.30
CA ALA A 18 -4.52 -10.92 0.44
C ALA A 18 -5.71 -10.17 1.07
N LEU A 19 -6.64 -10.90 1.69
CA LEU A 19 -7.74 -10.32 2.46
C LEU A 19 -7.23 -9.50 3.64
N TYR A 20 -6.24 -10.04 4.37
CA TYR A 20 -5.62 -9.36 5.50
C TYR A 20 -4.96 -8.04 5.11
N VAL A 21 -4.13 -8.03 4.05
CA VAL A 21 -3.50 -6.82 3.52
C VAL A 21 -4.55 -5.78 3.13
N ARG A 22 -5.61 -6.21 2.46
CA ARG A 22 -6.70 -5.33 2.04
C ARG A 22 -7.39 -4.68 3.23
N GLU A 23 -7.65 -5.44 4.28
CA GLU A 23 -8.30 -4.95 5.49
C GLU A 23 -7.40 -3.97 6.25
N GLN A 24 -6.12 -4.29 6.46
CA GLN A 24 -5.18 -3.36 7.11
C GLN A 24 -5.04 -2.06 6.31
N ALA A 25 -4.98 -2.14 4.99
CA ALA A 25 -4.93 -0.96 4.13
C ALA A 25 -6.23 -0.14 4.19
N ARG A 26 -7.40 -0.78 4.22
CA ARG A 26 -8.69 -0.06 4.41
C ARG A 26 -8.74 0.63 5.75
N LYS A 27 -8.34 -0.06 6.82
CA LYS A 27 -8.30 0.51 8.17
C LYS A 27 -7.39 1.74 8.22
N ALA A 28 -6.18 1.66 7.66
CA ALA A 28 -5.26 2.79 7.59
C ALA A 28 -5.86 4.01 6.87
N LEU A 29 -6.67 3.78 5.82
CA LEU A 29 -7.38 4.86 5.11
C LEU A 29 -8.55 5.42 5.93
N LEU A 30 -9.32 4.57 6.60
CA LEU A 30 -10.42 4.98 7.47
C LEU A 30 -9.93 5.78 8.69
N ASP A 31 -8.74 5.46 9.20
CA ASP A 31 -8.04 6.20 10.25
C ASP A 31 -7.46 7.54 9.75
N GLY A 32 -7.81 7.96 8.53
CA GLY A 32 -7.46 9.23 7.92
C GLY A 32 -6.12 9.24 7.19
N GLY A 33 -5.53 8.07 6.91
CA GLY A 33 -4.37 7.94 6.02
C GLY A 33 -3.19 8.87 6.38
N ALA A 34 -2.50 9.38 5.37
CA ALA A 34 -1.31 10.21 5.56
C ALA A 34 -1.61 11.68 5.95
N VAL A 35 -2.87 12.05 6.15
CA VAL A 35 -3.27 13.42 6.56
C VAL A 35 -3.53 13.56 8.06
N THR A 36 -3.35 12.49 8.83
CA THR A 36 -3.63 12.45 10.27
C THR A 36 -2.36 12.39 11.10
N ASP A 37 -2.36 13.01 12.28
CA ASP A 37 -1.20 12.97 13.17
C ASP A 37 -0.84 11.53 13.56
N GLY A 38 0.46 11.25 13.57
CA GLY A 38 1.00 9.92 13.89
C GLY A 38 0.81 8.87 12.80
N TRP A 39 0.43 9.26 11.57
CA TRP A 39 0.28 8.32 10.45
C TRP A 39 1.56 7.53 10.17
N GLN A 40 2.74 8.14 10.32
CA GLN A 40 4.01 7.44 10.10
C GLN A 40 4.16 6.28 11.08
N ALA A 41 3.86 6.48 12.37
CA ALA A 41 3.95 5.44 13.38
C ALA A 41 2.98 4.29 13.10
N ARG A 42 1.74 4.60 12.70
CA ARG A 42 0.74 3.59 12.29
C ARG A 42 1.21 2.80 11.07
N LEU A 43 1.73 3.49 10.05
CA LEU A 43 2.25 2.87 8.84
C LEU A 43 3.47 1.98 9.14
N SER A 44 4.40 2.44 9.98
CA SER A 44 5.55 1.65 10.43
C SER A 44 5.11 0.41 11.21
N SER A 45 4.10 0.53 12.08
CA SER A 45 3.53 -0.62 12.80
C SER A 45 2.88 -1.62 11.84
N MET A 46 2.14 -1.15 10.83
CA MET A 46 1.55 -2.03 9.81
C MET A 46 2.64 -2.74 8.98
N ASN A 47 3.69 -2.02 8.61
CA ASN A 47 4.82 -2.60 7.89
C ASN A 47 5.54 -3.68 8.73
N GLN A 48 5.75 -3.42 10.01
CA GLN A 48 6.37 -4.40 10.92
C GLN A 48 5.52 -5.67 11.04
N ASP A 49 4.20 -5.53 11.18
CA ASP A 49 3.27 -6.67 11.20
C ASP A 49 3.32 -7.49 9.90
N PHE A 50 3.45 -6.84 8.74
CA PHE A 50 3.62 -7.53 7.46
C PHE A 50 4.95 -8.29 7.38
N ILE A 51 6.04 -7.71 7.89
CA ILE A 51 7.35 -8.39 7.97
C ILE A 51 7.25 -9.64 8.85
N GLU A 52 6.64 -9.53 10.03
CA GLU A 52 6.46 -10.65 10.97
C GLU A 52 5.61 -11.78 10.38
N LYS A 53 4.63 -11.43 9.53
CA LYS A 53 3.79 -12.40 8.82
C LYS A 53 4.37 -12.86 7.48
N ASN A 54 5.56 -12.41 7.11
CA ASN A 54 6.19 -12.67 5.81
C ASN A 54 5.30 -12.31 4.61
N ILE A 55 4.57 -11.19 4.73
CA ILE A 55 3.66 -10.66 3.71
C ILE A 55 4.37 -9.52 2.99
N SER A 56 4.43 -9.59 1.67
CA SER A 56 5.00 -8.51 0.85
C SER A 56 4.04 -8.12 -0.27
N PRO A 57 3.40 -6.93 -0.20
CA PRO A 57 2.53 -6.40 -1.24
C PRO A 57 3.34 -5.75 -2.38
N GLY A 58 4.19 -6.57 -3.01
CA GLY A 58 5.10 -6.11 -4.06
C GLY A 58 4.38 -5.64 -5.33
N GLY A 59 3.29 -6.31 -5.74
CA GLY A 59 2.55 -5.90 -6.94
C GLY A 59 1.93 -4.52 -6.78
N CYS A 60 1.46 -4.17 -5.58
CA CYS A 60 1.00 -2.82 -5.27
C CYS A 60 2.12 -1.79 -5.33
N ALA A 61 3.34 -2.14 -4.89
CA ALA A 61 4.50 -1.25 -4.95
C ALA A 61 4.94 -1.01 -6.41
N ASP A 62 4.93 -2.05 -7.24
CA ASP A 62 5.25 -1.95 -8.67
C ASP A 62 4.27 -1.04 -9.40
N LEU A 63 2.96 -1.19 -9.13
CA LEU A 63 1.94 -0.32 -9.72
C LEU A 63 2.08 1.14 -9.28
N LEU A 64 2.44 1.39 -8.01
CA LEU A 64 2.72 2.74 -7.53
C LEU A 64 3.96 3.32 -8.25
N ALA A 65 5.03 2.55 -8.38
CA ALA A 65 6.25 2.97 -9.07
C ALA A 65 5.98 3.28 -10.56
N LEU A 66 5.22 2.43 -11.25
CA LEU A 66 4.78 2.65 -12.63
C LEU A 66 3.93 3.92 -12.76
N THR A 67 3.01 4.14 -11.82
CA THR A 67 2.17 5.36 -11.81
C THR A 67 3.04 6.60 -11.66
N VAL A 68 3.98 6.63 -10.72
CA VAL A 68 4.91 7.75 -10.53
C VAL A 68 5.80 7.95 -11.76
N PHE A 69 6.28 6.87 -12.38
CA PHE A 69 7.06 6.93 -13.61
C PHE A 69 6.27 7.58 -14.75
N LEU A 70 5.02 7.15 -14.97
CA LEU A 70 4.16 7.69 -16.02
C LEU A 70 3.80 9.16 -15.78
N LEU A 71 3.53 9.55 -14.54
CA LEU A 71 3.29 10.96 -14.18
C LEU A 71 4.51 11.83 -14.54
N ARG A 72 5.71 11.39 -14.17
CA ARG A 72 6.96 12.09 -14.50
C ARG A 72 7.21 12.16 -16.01
N LEU A 73 6.91 11.09 -16.75
CA LEU A 73 7.06 11.07 -18.21
C LEU A 73 6.10 12.05 -18.90
N GLN A 74 4.91 12.28 -18.34
CA GLN A 74 3.94 13.24 -18.84
C GLN A 74 4.21 14.69 -18.38
N GLY A 75 5.26 14.91 -17.59
CA GLY A 75 5.56 16.23 -17.02
C GLY A 75 4.55 16.69 -15.96
N ILE A 76 3.75 15.77 -15.41
CA ILE A 76 2.78 16.07 -14.34
C ILE A 76 3.50 15.91 -13.01
N SER A 77 3.54 16.99 -12.23
CA SER A 77 4.13 16.93 -10.89
C SER A 77 3.07 16.61 -9.83
N PRO A 78 3.36 15.73 -8.85
CA PRO A 78 2.41 15.39 -7.79
C PRO A 78 1.92 16.61 -6.99
N GLU A 79 2.74 17.66 -6.86
CA GLU A 79 2.38 18.93 -6.21
C GLU A 79 1.25 19.72 -6.88
N GLU A 80 0.78 19.37 -8.08
CA GLU A 80 -0.31 20.08 -8.74
C GLU A 80 -1.71 19.61 -8.30
N ARG A 81 -1.82 18.60 -7.41
CA ARG A 81 -3.10 17.95 -7.06
C ARG A 81 -3.36 17.62 -5.59
N PHE A 82 -2.50 18.04 -4.65
CA PHE A 82 -2.73 17.86 -3.21
C PHE A 82 -2.77 19.20 -2.47
#